data_AF-A0A6B1ADM0-F1
#
_entry.id   AF-A0A6B1ADM0-F1
#
_cell.length_a   1.000
_cell.length_b   1.000
_cell.length_c   1.000
_cell.angle_alpha   90.00
_cell.angle_beta   90.00
_cell.angle_gamma   90.00
#
_symmetry.space_group_name_H-M   'P 1'
#
loop_
_entity.id
_entity.type
_entity.pdbx_description
1 polymer ?
#
loop_
_entity_poly.entity_id
_entity_poly.type
_entity_poly.pdbx_seq_one_letter_code
_entity_poly.pdbx_strand_id
1 'polypeptide(L)' 'MAFIEYPDPEGIPEGDRVADDDNIIRIHGVHSRVIRLHYDLYRELMYGPGPLTRIQREMIAVVVSGLNACRY' A
#
# COMPACT_ATOMS: atom_id res chain seq x y z
N MET A 1 -7.71 -6.14 -7.63
CA MET A 1 -9.08 -6.40 -7.17
C MET A 1 -9.09 -7.63 -6.28
N ALA A 2 -9.64 -7.51 -5.08
CA ALA A 2 -9.74 -8.57 -4.08
C ALA A 2 -11.09 -9.30 -4.17
N PHE A 3 -11.20 -10.44 -3.48
CA PHE A 3 -12.41 -11.27 -3.44
C PHE A 3 -13.40 -10.84 -2.34
N ILE A 4 -13.45 -9.55 -2.04
CA ILE A 4 -14.33 -8.95 -1.04
C ILE A 4 -15.04 -7.73 -1.62
N GLU A 5 -16.15 -7.34 -1.00
CA GLU A 5 -16.79 -6.06 -1.28
C GLU A 5 -15.92 -4.93 -0.74
N TYR A 6 -15.71 -3.91 -1.58
CA TYR A 6 -14.99 -2.72 -1.20
C TYR A 6 -15.97 -1.73 -0.58
N PRO A 7 -15.61 -1.07 0.54
CA PRO A 7 -16.44 -0.01 1.08
C PRO A 7 -16.53 1.18 0.11
N ASP A 8 -17.62 1.92 0.24
CA ASP A 8 -17.81 3.19 -0.46
C ASP A 8 -16.69 4.17 -0.09
N PRO A 9 -15.90 4.68 -1.06
CA PRO A 9 -14.88 5.70 -0.82
C PRO A 9 -15.42 6.96 -0.11
N GLU A 10 -16.69 7.33 -0.34
CA GLU A 10 -17.31 8.48 0.32
C GLU A 10 -17.45 8.29 1.83
N GLY A 11 -17.58 7.03 2.28
CA GLY A 11 -17.68 6.64 3.68
C GLY A 11 -16.36 6.64 4.45
N ILE A 12 -15.22 6.82 3.78
CA ILE A 12 -13.90 6.85 4.43
C ILE A 12 -13.70 8.21 5.12
N PRO A 13 -13.35 8.26 6.43
CA PRO A 13 -13.06 9.52 7.12
C PRO A 13 -11.94 10.31 6.44
N GLU A 14 -12.04 11.63 6.36
CA GLU A 14 -11.03 12.50 5.71
C GLU A 14 -9.62 12.25 6.26
N GLY A 15 -9.51 12.07 7.57
CA GLY A 15 -8.26 11.74 8.25
C GLY A 15 -7.63 10.44 7.80
N ASP A 16 -8.34 9.52 7.17
CA ASP A 16 -7.81 8.22 6.71
C ASP A 16 -7.52 8.20 5.20
N ARG A 17 -7.99 9.20 4.44
CA ARG A 17 -7.84 9.25 2.98
C ARG A 17 -6.39 9.55 2.58
N VAL A 18 -5.97 8.97 1.47
CA VAL A 18 -4.65 9.18 0.85
C VAL A 18 -4.81 9.43 -0.64
N ALA A 19 -3.83 10.08 -1.27
CA ALA A 19 -3.83 10.37 -2.70
C ALA A 19 -3.25 9.17 -3.49
N ASP A 20 -3.86 8.00 -3.31
CA ASP A 20 -3.47 6.73 -3.95
C ASP A 20 -4.72 5.85 -4.08
N ASP A 21 -5.01 5.41 -5.31
CA ASP A 21 -6.18 4.60 -5.65
C ASP A 21 -5.82 3.16 -6.05
N ASP A 22 -4.58 2.72 -5.79
CA ASP A 22 -4.15 1.35 -6.03
C ASP A 22 -5.04 0.37 -5.26
N ASN A 23 -5.25 -0.83 -5.82
CA ASN A 23 -6.14 -1.81 -5.21
C ASN A 23 -5.71 -2.23 -3.79
N ILE A 24 -4.41 -2.18 -3.49
CA ILE A 24 -3.85 -2.45 -2.16
C ILE A 24 -4.25 -1.39 -1.14
N ILE A 25 -4.41 -0.14 -1.55
CA ILE A 25 -4.92 0.93 -0.68
C ILE A 25 -6.42 0.79 -0.52
N ARG A 26 -7.14 0.55 -1.62
CA ARG A 26 -8.60 0.41 -1.62
C ARG A 26 -9.10 -0.75 -0.75
N ILE A 27 -8.39 -1.88 -0.73
CA ILE A 27 -8.81 -3.06 0.09
C ILE A 27 -8.74 -2.74 1.59
N HIS A 28 -7.88 -1.81 2.02
CA HIS A 28 -7.79 -1.39 3.41
C HIS A 28 -8.99 -0.57 3.89
N GLY A 29 -9.90 -0.13 2.99
CA GLY A 29 -11.12 0.56 3.38
C GLY A 29 -11.96 -0.19 4.41
N VAL A 30 -11.90 -1.53 4.45
CA VAL A 30 -12.61 -2.34 5.45
C VAL A 30 -12.26 -1.94 6.89
N HIS A 31 -11.05 -1.41 7.08
CA HIS A 31 -10.56 -0.81 8.31
C HIS A 31 -9.85 0.50 7.96
N SER A 32 -10.62 1.57 7.72
CA SER A 32 -10.15 2.84 7.12
C SER A 32 -8.83 3.37 7.69
N ARG A 33 -8.60 3.29 9.00
CA ARG A 33 -7.32 3.72 9.64
C ARG A 33 -6.08 3.04 9.04
N VAL A 34 -6.22 1.82 8.53
CA VAL A 34 -5.13 1.06 7.90
C VAL A 34 -4.72 1.67 6.56
N ILE A 35 -5.61 2.37 5.85
CA ILE A 35 -5.30 3.08 4.60
C ILE A 35 -4.10 4.02 4.80
N ARG A 36 -4.22 4.98 5.73
CA ARG A 36 -3.15 5.94 6.03
C ARG A 36 -1.92 5.24 6.58
N LEU A 37 -2.09 4.33 7.54
CA LEU A 37 -0.95 3.65 8.17
C LEU A 37 -0.11 2.86 7.17
N HIS A 38 -0.75 2.15 6.23
CA HIS A 38 -0.03 1.44 5.17
C HIS A 38 0.67 2.42 4.23
N TYR A 39 -0.06 3.43 3.74
CA TYR A 39 0.49 4.42 2.81
C TYR A 39 1.72 5.13 3.38
N ASP A 40 1.62 5.63 4.62
CA ASP A 40 2.71 6.36 5.28
C ASP A 40 3.93 5.45 5.48
N LEU A 41 3.72 4.19 5.91
CA LEU A 41 4.79 3.20 6.05
C LEU A 41 5.47 2.92 4.70
N TYR A 42 4.68 2.65 3.65
CA TYR A 42 5.20 2.38 2.32
C TYR A 42 6.02 3.57 1.80
N ARG A 43 5.51 4.80 1.99
CA ARG A 43 6.22 6.01 1.56
C ARG A 43 7.54 6.22 2.28
N GLU A 44 7.54 6.05 3.59
CA GLU A 44 8.75 6.18 4.40
C GLU A 44 9.79 5.14 3.95
N LEU A 45 9.39 3.88 3.84
CA LEU A 45 10.29 2.80 3.46
C LEU A 45 10.79 2.91 2.02
N MET A 46 9.97 3.33 1.06
CA MET A 46 10.33 3.31 -0.36
C MET A 46 10.94 4.60 -0.87
N TYR A 47 10.58 5.75 -0.30
CA TYR A 47 10.99 7.08 -0.78
C TYR A 47 11.80 7.88 0.25
N GLY A 48 11.74 7.51 1.54
CA GLY A 48 12.51 8.17 2.60
C GLY A 48 14.03 8.04 2.37
N PRO A 49 14.83 8.99 2.88
CA PRO A 49 16.29 8.94 2.75
C PRO A 49 16.87 7.70 3.43
N GLY A 50 17.90 7.11 2.85
CA GLY A 50 18.53 5.93 3.42
C GLY A 50 19.68 5.39 2.56
N PRO A 51 20.39 4.36 3.06
CA PRO A 51 21.56 3.82 2.38
C PRO A 51 21.21 3.01 1.10
N LEU A 52 19.94 2.63 0.94
CA LEU A 52 19.45 1.93 -0.25
C LEU A 52 18.78 2.91 -1.21
N THR A 53 19.16 2.83 -2.48
CA THR A 53 18.48 3.51 -3.59
C THR A 53 17.07 2.94 -3.77
N ARG A 54 16.18 3.71 -4.41
CA ARG A 54 14.83 3.23 -4.76
C ARG A 54 14.87 1.93 -5.57
N ILE A 55 15.80 1.82 -6.53
CA ILE A 55 15.97 0.62 -7.36
C ILE A 55 16.31 -0.61 -6.51
N GLN A 56 17.19 -0.47 -5.50
CA GLN A 56 17.54 -1.58 -4.61
C GLN A 56 16.36 -2.01 -3.74
N ARG A 57 15.53 -1.06 -3.28
CA ARG A 57 14.31 -1.36 -2.51
C ARG A 57 13.30 -2.13 -3.36
N GLU A 58 13.08 -1.69 -4.60
CA GLU A 58 12.20 -2.40 -5.55
C GLU A 58 12.76 -3.79 -5.93
N MET A 59 14.08 -3.93 -6.07
CA MET A 59 14.70 -5.23 -6.32
C MET A 59 14.39 -6.23 -5.19
N ILE A 60 14.46 -5.80 -3.93
CA ILE A 60 14.06 -6.61 -2.78
C ILE A 60 12.57 -6.97 -2.87
N ALA A 61 11.70 -5.98 -3.13
CA ALA A 61 10.27 -6.19 -3.26
C ALA A 61 9.93 -7.25 -4.34
N VAL A 62 10.50 -7.13 -5.53
CA VAL A 62 10.25 -8.07 -6.64
C VAL A 62 10.76 -9.48 -6.33
N VAL A 63 11.95 -9.62 -5.74
CA VAL A 63 12.50 -10.94 -5.35
C VAL A 63 11.62 -11.60 -4.29
N VAL A 64 11.22 -10.85 -3.25
CA VAL A 64 10.35 -11.38 -2.19
C VAL A 64 8.97 -11.75 -2.74
N SER A 65 8.39 -10.94 -3.62
CA SER A 65 7.11 -11.24 -4.28
C SER A 65 7.21 -12.49 -5.16
N GLY A 66 8.31 -12.64 -5.91
CA GLY A 66 8.57 -13.82 -6.74
C GLY A 66 8.70 -15.10 -5.92
N LEU A 67 9.42 -15.06 -4.80
CA LEU A 67 9.56 -16.18 -3.88
C LEU A 67 8.22 -16.58 -3.22
N ASN A 68 7.35 -15.61 -2.97
CA ASN A 68 6.02 -15.83 -2.39
C ASN A 68 4.91 -16.08 -3.40
N ALA A 69 5.23 -16.12 -4.71
CA ALA A 69 4.24 -16.18 -5.79
C ALA A 69 3.13 -15.11 -5.65
N CYS A 70 3.49 -13.92 -5.14
CA CYS A 70 2.55 -12.81 -4.98
C CYS A 70 2.34 -12.13 -6.35
N ARG A 71 1.13 -12.26 -6.88
CA ARG A 71 0.82 -11.84 -8.26
C ARG A 71 0.52 -10.35 -8.41
N TYR A 72 -0.10 -9.76 -7.39
CA TYR A 72 -0.38 -8.33 -7.30
C TYR A 72 0.96 -7.58 -7.22
#